data_AF-A0A529I1C8-F1
#
_entry.id   AF-A0A529I1C8-F1
#
_cell.length_a   1.000
_cell.length_b   1.000
_cell.length_c   1.000
_cell.angle_alpha   90.00
_cell.angle_beta   90.00
_cell.angle_gamma   90.00
#
_symmetry.space_group_name_H-M   'P 1'
#
loop_
_entity.id
_entity.type
_entity.pdbx_description
1 polymer ?
#
loop_
_entity_poly.entity_id
_entity_poly.type
_entity_poly.pdbx_seq_one_letter_code
_entity_poly.pdbx_strand_id
1 'polypeptide(L)' 'VGAGPAGCVLANRLSEDPSNSVLLLEAGGKDWHPLIHMPAGFAKMTKGIASWGWSTVPQKHMKDRVFWYTQAKV' A
#
# COMPACT_ATOMS: atom_id res chain seq x y z
N VAL A 1 7.61 -2.75 -8.68
CA VAL A 1 6.80 -1.72 -9.37
C VAL A 1 5.53 -1.55 -8.57
N GLY A 2 5.20 -0.33 -8.16
CA GLY A 2 4.06 -0.02 -7.28
C GLY A 2 3.99 1.47 -6.96
N ALA A 3 2.79 2.02 -6.86
CA ALA A 3 2.47 3.40 -6.50
C ALA A 3 2.37 3.62 -4.97
N GLY A 4 3.23 2.94 -4.21
CA GLY A 4 3.43 3.25 -2.78
C GLY A 4 4.15 4.59 -2.57
N PRO A 5 4.47 4.97 -1.32
CA PRO A 5 5.07 6.27 -1.00
C PRO A 5 6.31 6.61 -1.83
N ALA A 6 7.25 5.67 -1.96
CA ALA A 6 8.43 5.87 -2.79
C ALA A 6 8.11 5.90 -4.29
N GLY A 7 7.17 5.06 -4.74
CA GLY A 7 6.76 4.98 -6.15
C GLY A 7 6.12 6.26 -6.65
N CYS A 8 5.20 6.85 -5.87
CA CYS A 8 4.59 8.14 -6.19
C CYS A 8 5.62 9.27 -6.25
N VAL A 9 6.56 9.33 -5.29
CA VAL A 9 7.61 10.36 -5.28
C VAL A 9 8.51 10.22 -6.50
N LEU A 10 8.95 9.01 -6.83
CA LEU A 10 9.78 8.75 -8.01
C LEU A 10 9.04 9.07 -9.30
N ALA A 11 7.80 8.60 -9.46
CA ALA A 11 6.99 8.87 -10.65
C ALA A 11 6.82 10.37 -10.87
N ASN A 12 6.49 11.13 -9.81
CA ASN A 12 6.38 12.58 -9.88
C ASN A 12 7.69 13.23 -10.36
N ARG A 13 8.82 12.91 -9.70
CA ARG A 13 10.13 13.51 -10.03
C ARG A 13 10.61 13.17 -11.43
N LEU A 14 10.43 11.93 -11.87
CA LEU A 14 10.84 11.51 -13.22
C LEU A 14 9.96 12.16 -14.31
N SER A 15 8.68 12.38 -14.03
CA SER A 15 7.73 13.01 -14.96
C SER A 15 7.86 14.54 -15.06
N GLU A 16 8.64 15.18 -14.18
CA GLU A 16 8.91 16.63 -14.27
C GLU A 16 9.71 16.98 -15.54
N ASP A 17 10.52 16.05 -16.05
CA ASP A 17 11.23 16.19 -17.33
C ASP A 17 10.36 15.65 -18.48
N PRO A 18 9.90 16.51 -19.43
CA PRO A 18 9.02 16.12 -20.52
C PRO A 18 9.69 15.19 -21.54
N SER A 19 11.02 15.02 -21.50
CA SER A 19 11.72 14.05 -22.35
C SER A 19 11.51 12.59 -21.91
N ASN A 20 11.06 12.38 -20.67
CA ASN A 20 10.81 11.05 -20.12
C ASN A 20 9.37 10.60 -20.38
N SER A 21 9.18 9.33 -20.76
CA SER A 21 7.89 8.65 -20.69
C SER A 21 7.87 7.73 -19.47
N VAL A 22 6.99 8.01 -18.51
CA VAL A 22 6.93 7.30 -17.22
C VAL A 22 5.66 6.44 -17.18
N LEU A 23 5.83 5.14 -16.96
CA LEU A 23 4.75 4.19 -16.69
C LEU A 23 4.81 3.74 -15.22
N LEU A 24 3.73 4.00 -14.47
CA LEU A 24 3.56 3.52 -13.10
C LEU A 24 2.50 2.42 -13.07
N LEU A 25 2.89 1.23 -12.62
CA LEU A 25 1.97 0.10 -12.42
C LEU A 25 1.72 -0.10 -10.93
N GLU A 26 0.45 -0.15 -10.55
CA GLU A 26 -0.02 -0.42 -9.19
C GLU A 26 -1.04 -1.56 -9.22
N ALA A 27 -0.98 -2.43 -8.22
CA ALA A 27 -1.87 -3.58 -8.11
C ALA A 27 -3.22 -3.20 -7.46
N GLY A 28 -3.21 -2.18 -6.62
CA GLY A 28 -4.40 -1.53 -6.08
C GLY A 28 -5.22 -0.81 -7.14
N GLY A 29 -6.46 -0.50 -6.76
CA GLY A 29 -7.32 0.39 -7.54
C GLY A 29 -7.38 1.74 -6.85
N LYS A 30 -7.70 2.79 -7.64
CA LYS A 30 -7.84 4.18 -7.19
C LYS A 30 -8.37 4.30 -5.75
N ASP A 31 -7.81 5.22 -4.98
CA ASP A 31 -8.12 5.55 -3.59
C ASP A 31 -9.51 6.20 -3.37
N TRP A 32 -10.56 5.66 -3.98
CA TRP A 32 -11.91 6.23 -3.96
C TRP A 32 -12.62 6.13 -2.61
N HIS A 33 -12.19 5.22 -1.72
CA HIS A 33 -12.89 4.93 -0.49
C HIS A 33 -12.73 6.08 0.53
N PRO A 34 -13.81 6.69 1.05
CA PRO A 34 -13.73 7.89 1.91
C PRO A 34 -12.87 7.72 3.17
N LEU A 35 -12.79 6.50 3.71
CA LEU A 35 -11.96 6.20 4.89
C LEU A 35 -10.45 6.34 4.63
N ILE A 36 -9.99 6.39 3.38
CA ILE A 36 -8.58 6.66 3.05
C ILE A 36 -8.25 8.13 3.33
N HIS A 37 -9.20 9.03 3.05
CA HIS A 37 -9.04 10.48 3.17
C HIS A 37 -9.39 11.01 4.57
N MET A 38 -9.92 10.15 5.45
CA MET A 38 -10.24 10.48 6.84
C MET A 38 -9.16 9.89 7.75
N PRO A 39 -8.37 10.68 8.50
CA PRO A 39 -7.31 10.15 9.36
C PRO A 39 -7.81 9.08 10.36
N ALA A 40 -8.99 9.29 10.96
CA ALA A 40 -9.63 8.33 11.87
C ALA A 40 -10.10 7.03 11.17
N GLY A 41 -10.18 7.03 9.82
CA GLY A 41 -10.56 5.88 9.00
C GLY A 41 -9.46 4.82 8.86
N PHE A 42 -8.20 5.16 9.17
CA PHE A 42 -7.04 4.28 8.97
C PHE A 42 -7.24 2.87 9.54
N ALA A 43 -7.68 2.76 10.81
CA ALA A 43 -7.83 1.47 11.48
C ALA A 43 -8.77 0.51 10.70
N LYS A 44 -9.82 1.05 10.08
CA LYS A 44 -10.78 0.29 9.27
C LYS A 44 -10.21 -0.13 7.91
N MET A 45 -9.21 0.58 7.39
CA MET A 45 -8.56 0.29 6.11
C MET A 45 -7.39 -0.70 6.23
N THR A 46 -6.99 -1.07 7.45
CA THR A 46 -5.89 -2.04 7.66
C THR A 46 -6.24 -3.48 7.26
N LYS A 47 -7.49 -3.74 6.89
CA LYS A 47 -8.02 -5.05 6.46
C LYS A 47 -8.92 -4.88 5.24
N GLY A 48 -9.13 -5.97 4.50
CA GLY A 48 -10.05 -5.99 3.36
C GLY A 48 -9.44 -5.43 2.07
N ILE A 49 -10.25 -4.73 1.28
CA ILE A 49 -9.97 -4.42 -0.14
C ILE A 49 -8.70 -3.58 -0.38
N ALA A 50 -8.30 -2.77 0.61
CA ALA A 50 -7.14 -1.87 0.54
C ALA A 50 -5.86 -2.48 1.11
N SER A 51 -5.85 -3.78 1.41
CA SER A 51 -4.73 -4.49 2.01
C SER A 51 -4.37 -5.72 1.21
N TRP A 52 -3.08 -6.08 1.21
CA TRP A 52 -2.59 -7.32 0.61
C TRP A 52 -3.06 -8.59 1.34
N GLY A 53 -3.52 -8.46 2.58
CA GLY A 53 -4.07 -9.58 3.34
C GLY A 53 -3.02 -10.54 3.90
N TRP A 54 -1.77 -10.11 4.04
CA TRP A 54 -0.69 -10.97 4.50
C TRP A 54 -0.78 -11.28 5.98
N SER A 55 -0.27 -12.47 6.32
CA SER A 55 -0.02 -12.88 7.69
C SER A 55 1.41 -13.40 7.79
N THR A 56 2.02 -13.23 8.96
CA THR A 56 3.33 -13.83 9.23
C THR A 56 3.23 -15.35 9.28
N VAL A 57 4.35 -16.04 9.14
CA VAL A 57 4.44 -17.44 9.59
C VAL A 57 4.34 -17.52 11.13
N PRO A 58 4.17 -18.71 11.74
CA PRO A 58 4.30 -18.88 13.18
C PRO A 58 5.63 -18.34 13.69
N GLN A 59 5.57 -17.49 14.71
CA GLN A 59 6.75 -16.81 15.24
C GLN A 59 7.38 -17.62 16.38
N LYS A 60 8.58 -18.20 16.13
CA LYS A 60 9.35 -19.05 17.08
C LYS A 60 9.47 -18.45 18.48
N HIS A 61 9.65 -17.14 18.58
CA HIS A 61 9.86 -16.43 19.84
C HIS A 61 8.57 -15.85 20.44
N MET A 62 7.41 -16.16 19.86
CA MET A 62 6.11 -15.64 20.28
C MET A 62 5.06 -16.74 20.42
N LYS A 63 5.45 -17.92 20.91
CA LYS A 63 4.55 -19.08 21.11
C LYS A 63 3.77 -19.45 19.84
N ASP A 64 4.47 -19.49 18.71
CA ASP A 64 3.91 -19.84 17.40
C ASP A 64 2.74 -18.96 16.93
N ARG A 65 2.62 -17.75 17.48
CA ARG A 65 1.60 -16.79 17.07
C ARG A 65 1.80 -16.38 15.62
N VAL A 66 0.67 -16.24 14.92
CA VAL A 66 0.57 -15.65 13.59
C VAL A 66 -0.04 -14.26 13.72
N PHE A 67 0.59 -13.28 13.07
CA PHE A 67 0.16 -11.89 13.10
C PHE A 67 -0.31 -11.45 11.73
N TRP A 68 -1.37 -10.66 11.70
CA TRP A 68 -1.75 -9.93 10.52
C TRP A 68 -0.68 -8.87 10.21
N TYR A 69 -0.19 -8.86 8.98
CA TYR A 69 0.82 -7.91 8.54
C TYR A 69 0.24 -7.00 7.46
N THR A 70 -0.25 -5.85 7.90
CA THR A 70 -0.91 -4.88 7.02
C THR A 70 0.11 -4.22 6.10
N GLN A 71 -0.11 -4.39 4.81
CA GLN A 71 0.54 -3.64 3.73
C GLN A 71 -0.55 -3.12 2.81
N ALA A 72 -0.50 -1.83 2.46
CA ALA A 72 -1.49 -1.20 1.62
C ALA A 72 -1.44 -1.75 0.19
N LYS A 73 -2.61 -1.88 -0.42
CA LYS A 73 -2.80 -2.19 -1.83
C LYS A 73 -3.91 -1.27 -2.35
N VAL A 74 -3.51 -0.10 -2.83
CA VAL A 74 -4.38 1.00 -3.28
C VAL A 74 -3.73 1.63 -4.49
#